data_AF-A0A1R4EQ34-F1
#
_entry.id   AF-A0A1R4EQ34-F1
#
_cell.length_a   1.000
_cell.length_b   1.000
_cell.length_c   1.000
_cell.angle_alpha   90.00
_cell.angle_beta   90.00
_cell.angle_gamma   90.00
#
_symmetry.space_group_name_H-M   'P 1'
#
loop_
_entity.id
_entity.type
_entity.pdbx_description
1 polymer ?
#
loop_
_entity_poly.entity_id
_entity_poly.type
_entity_poly.pdbx_seq_one_letter_code
_entity_poly.pdbx_strand_id
1 'polypeptide(L)'
;MTTPSPSTGKTVDHLAAFRRFPVGLIVFLGVFIAAGLYLASRHFGADAVAMCGDETMQPGDQCEQTRRRRRRISTTTTIRSYEEQLVAAARSHEAWIWGGIAVAVIAVIVIILVVLRWRSDVALARTMSAEQAPLTAFSTTTGASVGLGFLIAAAVGGIGIFFGVRFGATDGETVGLIVAAVAAVIALLIVFSARPKGSTLVWAYEPGARIVTRSTSQDIPWSDLQYFISPGNDSFMQLGWKGSKHQVSVDDKDFFATMRTKINSTAMAEVQQAAPNGAPVSFGAVTLAGRTITFGKKSLDAPSLAAINAVKTKEGVEYQVRDRAGKTAVTIRPAVLANSDVLFHVLHEQFGIVVPTR
;
A
#
# COMPACT_ATOMS: atom_id res chain seq x y z
N MET A 1 45.29 6.90 35.74
CA MET A 1 45.12 7.39 34.37
C MET A 1 44.97 6.18 33.46
N THR A 2 43.74 5.81 33.14
CA THR A 2 43.39 4.70 32.25
C THR A 2 42.92 5.32 30.94
N THR A 3 43.70 5.14 29.89
CA THR A 3 43.38 5.54 28.53
C THR A 3 42.16 4.74 28.06
N PRO A 4 41.07 5.38 27.58
CA PRO A 4 39.97 4.62 27.01
C PRO A 4 40.39 4.01 25.68
N SER A 5 40.18 2.69 25.58
CA SER A 5 40.35 1.91 24.35
C SER A 5 39.44 2.47 23.25
N PRO A 6 39.93 2.63 22.00
CA PRO A 6 39.06 2.99 20.89
C PRO A 6 38.14 1.80 20.63
N SER A 7 36.86 1.93 21.00
CA SER A 7 35.84 1.02 20.50
C SER A 7 35.80 1.23 18.99
N THR A 8 36.31 0.25 18.24
CA THR A 8 35.98 0.02 16.84
C THR A 8 34.50 -0.34 16.73
N GLY A 9 33.63 0.61 17.08
CA GLY A 9 32.24 0.60 16.67
C GLY A 9 32.25 0.82 15.17
N LYS A 10 31.94 -0.24 14.41
CA LYS A 10 31.49 -0.05 13.03
C LYS A 10 30.38 0.99 13.11
N THR A 11 30.65 2.20 12.63
CA THR A 11 29.61 3.18 12.34
C THR A 11 28.71 2.50 11.32
N VAL A 12 27.61 1.93 11.80
CA VAL A 12 26.59 1.35 10.94
C VAL A 12 26.10 2.53 10.12
N ASP A 13 26.46 2.59 8.84
CA ASP A 13 25.95 3.61 7.92
C ASP A 13 24.45 3.35 7.77
N HIS A 14 23.67 3.92 8.69
CA HIS A 14 22.22 3.77 8.73
C HIS A 14 21.59 4.26 7.41
N LEU A 15 22.25 5.17 6.69
CA LEU A 15 21.86 5.60 5.34
C LEU A 15 22.14 4.57 4.23
N ALA A 16 22.95 3.55 4.46
CA ALA A 16 23.25 2.53 3.45
C ALA A 16 22.00 1.74 3.04
N ALA A 17 21.08 1.48 3.98
CA ALA A 17 19.81 0.80 3.70
C ALA A 17 18.91 1.64 2.77
N PHE A 18 18.88 2.96 2.97
CA PHE A 18 18.13 3.91 2.16
C PHE A 18 18.71 4.08 0.74
N ARG A 19 20.02 3.84 0.57
CA ARG A 19 20.71 3.91 -0.72
C ARG A 19 20.59 2.62 -1.54
N ARG A 20 20.07 1.52 -0.99
CA ARG A 20 20.00 0.23 -1.70
C ARG A 20 19.12 0.35 -2.94
N PHE A 21 19.70 -0.03 -4.08
CA PHE A 21 18.98 -0.14 -5.34
C PHE A 21 17.92 -1.25 -5.22
N PRO A 22 16.67 -1.05 -5.70
CA PRO A 22 15.61 -2.05 -5.60
C PRO A 22 15.79 -3.18 -6.64
N VAL A 23 16.90 -3.91 -6.53
CA VAL A 23 17.33 -4.95 -7.48
C VAL A 23 16.23 -6.00 -7.68
N GLY A 24 15.63 -6.49 -6.59
CA GLY A 24 14.59 -7.54 -6.67
C GLY A 24 13.38 -7.12 -7.52
N LEU A 25 12.90 -5.89 -7.37
CA LEU A 25 11.78 -5.36 -8.17
C LEU A 25 12.18 -5.21 -9.65
N ILE A 26 13.41 -4.77 -9.92
CA ILE A 26 13.89 -4.58 -11.29
C ILE A 26 14.12 -5.92 -11.99
N VAL A 27 14.68 -6.91 -11.29
CA VAL A 27 14.82 -8.28 -11.80
C VAL A 27 13.43 -8.86 -12.10
N PHE A 28 12.47 -8.70 -11.18
CA PHE A 28 11.09 -9.13 -11.39
C PHE A 28 10.48 -8.49 -12.65
N LEU A 29 10.57 -7.17 -12.80
CA LEU A 29 10.07 -6.47 -14.00
C LEU A 29 10.81 -6.90 -15.28
N GLY A 30 12.12 -7.17 -15.18
CA GLY A 30 12.93 -7.68 -16.29
C GLY A 30 12.47 -9.04 -16.80
N VAL A 31 12.06 -9.94 -15.90
CA VAL A 31 11.46 -11.23 -16.27
C VAL A 31 10.16 -11.03 -17.04
N PHE A 32 9.32 -10.06 -16.65
CA PHE A 32 8.10 -9.73 -17.39
C PHE A 32 8.35 -9.13 -18.77
N ILE A 33 9.40 -8.32 -18.92
CA ILE A 33 9.84 -7.82 -20.24
C ILE A 33 10.24 -9.00 -21.12
N ALA A 34 11.09 -9.90 -20.61
CA ALA A 34 11.53 -11.08 -21.36
C ALA A 34 10.36 -11.98 -21.74
N ALA A 35 9.41 -12.23 -20.83
CA ALA A 35 8.21 -13.03 -21.10
C ALA A 35 7.30 -12.37 -22.15
N GLY A 36 7.07 -11.05 -22.06
CA GLY A 36 6.28 -10.31 -23.04
C GLY A 36 6.91 -10.30 -24.43
N LEU A 37 8.23 -10.10 -24.51
CA LEU A 37 8.99 -10.17 -25.77
C LEU A 37 9.03 -11.59 -26.34
N TYR A 38 9.17 -12.62 -25.49
CA TYR A 38 9.13 -14.02 -25.93
C TYR A 38 7.77 -14.40 -26.52
N LEU A 39 6.67 -13.96 -25.90
CA LEU A 39 5.33 -14.13 -26.44
C LEU A 39 5.21 -13.42 -27.80
N ALA A 40 5.69 -12.18 -27.90
CA ALA A 40 5.67 -11.46 -29.18
C ALA A 40 6.50 -12.18 -30.25
N SER A 41 7.74 -12.58 -29.95
CA SER A 41 8.63 -13.23 -30.92
C SER A 41 8.13 -14.59 -31.38
N ARG A 42 7.43 -15.35 -30.52
CA ARG A 42 6.87 -16.65 -30.89
C ARG A 42 5.75 -16.52 -31.93
N HIS A 43 5.01 -15.41 -31.89
CA HIS A 43 3.94 -15.14 -32.84
C HIS A 43 4.40 -14.30 -34.03
N PHE A 44 5.55 -13.62 -33.91
CA PHE A 44 6.18 -12.86 -34.99
C PHE A 44 6.80 -13.81 -36.02
N GLY A 45 6.27 -13.83 -37.25
CA GLY A 45 6.74 -14.70 -38.32
C GLY A 45 6.19 -16.14 -38.30
N ALA A 46 5.28 -16.45 -37.38
CA ALA A 46 4.50 -17.69 -37.44
C ALA A 46 3.30 -17.49 -38.37
N ASP A 47 3.15 -18.38 -39.37
CA ASP A 47 2.02 -18.33 -40.28
C ASP A 47 0.71 -18.60 -39.53
N ALA A 48 -0.28 -17.73 -39.74
CA ALA A 48 -1.62 -17.96 -39.24
C ALA A 48 -2.24 -19.13 -40.01
N VAL A 49 -2.68 -20.16 -39.30
CA VAL A 49 -3.34 -21.33 -39.90
C VAL A 49 -4.81 -21.31 -39.52
N ALA A 50 -5.70 -21.41 -40.53
CA ALA A 50 -7.12 -21.57 -40.30
C ALA A 50 -7.40 -22.97 -39.71
N MET A 51 -8.10 -23.03 -38.57
CA MET A 51 -8.41 -24.29 -37.89
C MET A 51 -9.90 -24.43 -37.60
N CYS A 52 -10.47 -25.60 -37.87
CA CYS A 52 -11.81 -25.97 -37.45
C CYS A 52 -11.73 -26.99 -36.31
N GLY A 53 -11.83 -26.52 -35.06
CA GLY A 53 -11.51 -27.36 -33.91
C GLY A 53 -10.00 -27.61 -33.86
N ASP A 54 -9.60 -28.88 -33.96
CA ASP A 54 -8.19 -29.30 -33.96
C ASP A 54 -7.64 -29.58 -35.37
N GLU A 55 -8.47 -29.47 -36.42
CA GLU A 55 -8.08 -29.75 -37.80
C GLU A 55 -7.75 -28.47 -38.58
N THR A 56 -6.68 -28.50 -39.38
CA THR A 56 -6.31 -27.41 -40.29
C THR A 56 -7.23 -27.40 -41.50
N MET A 57 -7.82 -26.25 -41.80
CA MET A 57 -8.69 -26.06 -42.97
C MET A 57 -7.87 -25.80 -44.23
N GLN A 58 -8.41 -26.19 -45.38
CA GLN A 58 -7.89 -25.86 -46.71
C GLN A 58 -8.74 -24.75 -47.36
N PRO A 59 -8.19 -24.04 -48.36
CA PRO A 59 -8.96 -23.07 -49.14
C PRO A 59 -10.23 -23.70 -49.74
N GLY A 60 -11.39 -23.10 -49.45
CA GLY A 60 -12.70 -23.60 -49.88
C GLY A 60 -13.49 -24.34 -48.79
N ASP A 61 -12.84 -24.73 -47.68
CA ASP A 61 -13.52 -25.39 -46.57
C ASP A 61 -14.45 -24.44 -45.80
N GLN A 62 -15.49 -25.03 -45.20
CA GLN A 62 -16.40 -24.37 -44.28
C GLN A 62 -16.37 -25.07 -42.94
N CYS A 63 -16.29 -24.27 -41.87
CA CYS A 63 -16.33 -24.76 -40.51
C CYS A 63 -17.68 -24.46 -39.88
N GLU A 64 -18.37 -25.49 -39.42
CA GLU A 64 -19.63 -25.35 -38.71
C GLU A 64 -19.36 -25.34 -37.19
N GLN A 65 -19.55 -24.20 -36.54
CA GLN A 65 -19.46 -24.08 -35.09
C GLN A 65 -20.85 -24.05 -34.47
N THR A 66 -21.21 -25.12 -33.78
CA THR A 66 -22.47 -25.22 -33.03
C THR A 66 -22.26 -24.74 -31.59
N ARG A 67 -22.69 -23.53 -31.25
CA ARG A 67 -22.54 -23.00 -29.88
C ARG A 67 -23.82 -23.21 -29.07
N ARG A 68 -23.79 -24.14 -28.11
CA ARG A 68 -24.93 -24.42 -27.20
C ARG A 68 -24.88 -23.48 -25.98
N ARG A 69 -25.72 -22.44 -25.94
CA ARG A 69 -25.83 -21.55 -24.77
C ARG A 69 -26.68 -22.20 -23.68
N ARG A 70 -26.09 -22.55 -22.53
CA ARG A 70 -26.77 -23.23 -21.40
C ARG A 70 -28.01 -22.50 -20.79
N ARG A 71 -28.25 -21.21 -21.10
CA ARG A 71 -29.35 -20.42 -20.51
C ARG A 71 -30.54 -20.12 -21.43
N ARG A 72 -30.45 -20.42 -22.74
CA ARG A 72 -31.58 -20.36 -23.68
C ARG A 72 -31.51 -21.59 -24.56
N ILE A 73 -32.63 -22.28 -24.77
CA ILE A 73 -32.77 -23.39 -25.71
C ILE A 73 -32.70 -22.82 -27.14
N SER A 74 -31.53 -22.30 -27.51
CA SER A 74 -31.25 -21.78 -28.85
C SER A 74 -29.85 -22.28 -29.20
N THR A 75 -29.81 -23.23 -30.12
CA THR A 75 -28.57 -23.66 -30.75
C THR A 75 -28.30 -22.68 -31.88
N THR A 76 -27.28 -21.84 -31.74
CA THR A 76 -26.85 -20.98 -32.85
C THR A 76 -25.73 -21.73 -33.55
N THR A 77 -26.00 -22.14 -34.78
CA THR A 77 -25.01 -22.73 -35.66
C THR A 77 -24.47 -21.63 -36.55
N THR A 78 -23.17 -21.37 -36.45
CA THR A 78 -22.50 -20.37 -37.28
C THR A 78 -21.54 -21.10 -38.21
N ILE A 79 -21.76 -20.97 -39.52
CA ILE A 79 -20.85 -21.46 -40.54
C ILE A 79 -19.85 -20.34 -40.82
N ARG A 80 -18.56 -20.66 -40.78
CA ARG A 80 -17.47 -19.73 -41.12
C ARG A 80 -16.62 -20.31 -42.23
N SER A 81 -16.26 -19.48 -43.21
CA SER A 81 -15.39 -19.90 -44.31
C SER A 81 -13.92 -20.01 -43.87
N TYR A 82 -13.11 -20.70 -44.67
CA TYR A 82 -11.64 -20.72 -44.53
C TYR A 82 -11.06 -19.32 -44.40
N GLU A 83 -11.49 -18.37 -45.25
CA GLU A 83 -10.97 -16.99 -45.25
C GLU A 83 -11.30 -16.27 -43.94
N GLU A 84 -12.51 -16.42 -43.43
CA GLU A 84 -12.91 -15.83 -42.14
C GLU A 84 -12.12 -16.42 -40.95
N GLN A 85 -11.85 -17.71 -40.99
CA GLN A 85 -11.03 -18.41 -40.00
C GLN A 85 -9.56 -17.98 -40.06
N LEU A 86 -9.00 -17.86 -41.27
CA LEU A 86 -7.63 -17.40 -41.49
C LEU A 86 -7.44 -15.97 -40.98
N VAL A 87 -8.39 -15.07 -41.28
CA VAL A 87 -8.38 -13.69 -40.79
C VAL A 87 -8.50 -13.65 -39.27
N ALA A 88 -9.34 -14.49 -38.66
CA ALA A 88 -9.45 -14.58 -37.20
C ALA A 88 -8.16 -15.10 -36.54
N ALA A 89 -7.49 -16.07 -37.16
CA ALA A 89 -6.21 -16.60 -36.70
C ALA A 89 -5.10 -15.55 -36.81
N ALA A 90 -4.98 -14.86 -37.95
CA ALA A 90 -4.03 -13.77 -38.17
C ALA A 90 -4.20 -12.65 -37.13
N ARG A 91 -5.44 -12.23 -36.88
CA ARG A 91 -5.75 -11.22 -35.85
C ARG A 91 -5.44 -11.70 -34.44
N SER A 92 -5.64 -12.99 -34.14
CA SER A 92 -5.24 -13.53 -32.85
C SER A 92 -3.72 -13.52 -32.69
N HIS A 93 -2.96 -13.80 -33.74
CA HIS A 93 -1.50 -13.67 -33.74
C HIS A 93 -1.07 -12.21 -33.49
N GLU A 94 -1.63 -11.25 -34.22
CA GLU A 94 -1.36 -9.83 -34.00
C GLU A 94 -1.73 -9.38 -32.57
N ALA A 95 -2.85 -9.85 -32.04
CA ALA A 95 -3.29 -9.55 -30.68
C ALA A 95 -2.28 -10.05 -29.63
N TRP A 96 -1.68 -11.24 -29.83
CA TRP A 96 -0.63 -11.75 -28.95
C TRP A 96 0.66 -10.94 -29.05
N ILE A 97 1.06 -10.53 -30.26
CA ILE A 97 2.23 -9.68 -30.49
C ILE A 97 2.07 -8.35 -29.76
N TRP A 98 0.98 -7.62 -30.04
CA TRP A 98 0.74 -6.30 -29.45
C TRP A 98 0.46 -6.36 -27.95
N GLY A 99 -0.23 -7.40 -27.47
CA GLY A 99 -0.41 -7.64 -26.04
C GLY A 99 0.91 -7.85 -25.31
N GLY A 100 1.82 -8.66 -25.88
CA GLY A 100 3.16 -8.89 -25.33
C GLY A 100 4.01 -7.61 -25.31
N ILE A 101 4.01 -6.85 -26.40
CA ILE A 101 4.71 -5.55 -26.50
C ILE A 101 4.18 -4.58 -25.43
N ALA A 102 2.86 -4.49 -25.25
CA ALA A 102 2.28 -3.60 -24.26
C ALA A 102 2.73 -3.90 -22.83
N VAL A 103 2.77 -5.18 -22.44
CA VAL A 103 3.28 -5.60 -21.12
C VAL A 103 4.73 -5.18 -20.95
N ALA A 104 5.57 -5.37 -21.99
CA ALA A 104 6.97 -4.94 -21.95
C ALA A 104 7.10 -3.41 -21.80
N VAL A 105 6.31 -2.63 -22.55
CA VAL A 105 6.31 -1.16 -22.45
C VAL A 105 5.89 -0.69 -21.05
N ILE A 106 4.83 -1.27 -20.47
CA ILE A 106 4.40 -0.94 -19.10
C ILE A 106 5.52 -1.25 -18.09
N ALA A 107 6.19 -2.39 -18.23
CA ALA A 107 7.29 -2.77 -17.34
C ALA A 107 8.46 -1.78 -17.43
N VAL A 108 8.85 -1.36 -18.65
CA VAL A 108 9.88 -0.33 -18.86
C VAL A 108 9.50 0.99 -18.21
N ILE A 109 8.25 1.44 -18.38
CA ILE A 109 7.75 2.68 -17.74
C ILE A 109 7.86 2.57 -16.21
N VAL A 110 7.44 1.46 -15.62
CA VAL A 110 7.54 1.25 -14.17
C VAL A 110 8.99 1.21 -13.70
N ILE A 111 9.90 0.57 -14.45
CA ILE A 111 11.35 0.60 -14.15
C ILE A 111 11.86 2.05 -14.13
N ILE A 112 11.53 2.85 -15.16
CA ILE A 112 11.93 4.26 -15.23
C ILE A 112 11.42 5.03 -14.00
N LEU A 113 10.14 4.86 -13.63
CA LEU A 113 9.56 5.51 -12.45
C LEU A 113 10.25 5.10 -11.15
N VAL A 114 10.56 3.81 -10.98
CA VAL A 114 11.27 3.27 -9.82
C VAL A 114 12.70 3.83 -9.75
N VAL A 115 13.42 3.87 -10.87
CA VAL A 115 14.80 4.38 -10.93
C VAL A 115 14.85 5.89 -10.68
N LEU A 116 13.94 6.66 -11.29
CA LEU A 116 13.85 8.12 -11.04
C LEU A 116 13.54 8.40 -9.58
N ARG A 117 12.61 7.65 -8.98
CA ARG A 117 12.28 7.79 -7.56
C ARG A 117 13.46 7.41 -6.67
N TRP A 118 14.12 6.29 -6.94
CA TRP A 118 15.32 5.87 -6.21
C TRP A 118 16.44 6.93 -6.30
N ARG A 119 16.67 7.52 -7.49
CA ARG A 119 17.65 8.61 -7.65
C ARG A 119 17.28 9.84 -6.81
N SER A 120 16.00 10.23 -6.81
CA SER A 120 15.51 11.35 -6.00
C SER A 120 15.69 11.07 -4.51
N ASP A 121 15.36 9.86 -4.06
CA ASP A 121 15.56 9.43 -2.68
C ASP A 121 17.07 9.45 -2.35
N VAL A 122 17.95 8.84 -3.15
CA VAL A 122 19.41 8.87 -2.91
C VAL A 122 19.98 10.29 -2.86
N ALA A 123 19.53 11.19 -3.73
CA ALA A 123 19.94 12.59 -3.72
C ALA A 123 19.54 13.27 -2.40
N LEU A 124 18.32 13.03 -1.94
CA LEU A 124 17.83 13.50 -0.66
C LEU A 124 18.65 12.91 0.51
N ALA A 125 18.96 11.62 0.48
CA ALA A 125 19.86 11.01 1.46
C ALA A 125 21.25 11.65 1.52
N ARG A 126 21.78 12.10 0.37
CA ARG A 126 23.11 12.74 0.32
C ARG A 126 23.08 14.13 0.96
N THR A 127 22.09 14.96 0.66
CA THR A 127 21.94 16.27 1.31
C THR A 127 21.76 16.12 2.82
N MET A 128 21.12 15.02 3.21
CA MET A 128 20.79 14.66 4.58
C MET A 128 21.94 14.03 5.39
N SER A 129 22.93 13.43 4.73
CA SER A 129 24.06 12.79 5.41
C SER A 129 24.96 13.74 6.20
N ALA A 130 24.81 15.05 5.99
CA ALA A 130 25.53 16.08 6.74
C ALA A 130 24.90 16.40 8.11
N GLU A 131 23.60 16.13 8.31
CA GLU A 131 22.83 16.61 9.49
C GLU A 131 22.78 15.61 10.67
N GLN A 132 23.81 14.77 10.86
CA GLN A 132 23.91 13.67 11.83
C GLN A 132 22.88 13.71 12.99
N ALA A 133 21.78 12.99 12.83
CA ALA A 133 20.78 12.81 13.88
C ALA A 133 21.19 11.67 14.83
N PRO A 134 20.92 11.77 16.14
CA PRO A 134 21.32 10.75 17.12
C PRO A 134 20.58 9.41 16.93
N LEU A 135 19.40 9.42 16.33
CA LEU A 135 18.55 8.24 16.10
C LEU A 135 17.87 8.36 14.73
N THR A 136 17.95 7.30 13.91
CA THR A 136 17.40 7.29 12.54
C THR A 136 16.73 5.96 12.20
N ALA A 137 15.53 6.00 11.61
CA ALA A 137 14.89 4.82 11.02
C ALA A 137 14.35 5.10 9.60
N PHE A 138 14.17 4.00 8.87
CA PHE A 138 13.75 4.03 7.48
C PHE A 138 12.68 2.96 7.24
N SER A 139 11.70 3.28 6.40
CA SER A 139 10.77 2.30 5.83
C SER A 139 10.78 2.42 4.31
N THR A 140 11.02 1.30 3.63
CA THR A 140 10.97 1.21 2.18
C THR A 140 9.66 0.57 1.75
N THR A 141 8.69 1.40 1.36
CA THR A 141 7.35 0.92 0.93
C THR A 141 7.27 0.51 -0.54
N THR A 142 8.41 0.53 -1.24
CA THR A 142 8.50 0.50 -2.70
C THR A 142 8.32 -0.88 -3.34
N GLY A 143 8.48 -1.99 -2.59
CA GLY A 143 8.54 -3.34 -3.17
C GLY A 143 7.17 -3.93 -3.52
N ALA A 144 6.38 -4.29 -2.50
CA ALA A 144 5.20 -5.13 -2.67
C ALA A 144 4.02 -4.40 -3.36
N SER A 145 3.78 -3.13 -2.98
CA SER A 145 2.64 -2.35 -3.51
C SER A 145 2.82 -2.00 -5.00
N VAL A 146 4.05 -1.64 -5.40
CA VAL A 146 4.41 -1.32 -6.79
C VAL A 146 4.38 -2.60 -7.65
N GLY A 147 4.91 -3.72 -7.14
CA GLY A 147 4.87 -5.00 -7.83
C GLY A 147 3.45 -5.49 -8.10
N LEU A 148 2.56 -5.43 -7.10
CA LEU A 148 1.14 -5.79 -7.26
C LEU A 148 0.43 -4.85 -8.24
N GLY A 149 0.65 -3.54 -8.12
CA GLY A 149 0.07 -2.57 -9.03
C GLY A 149 0.51 -2.78 -10.48
N PHE A 150 1.78 -3.11 -10.70
CA PHE A 150 2.29 -3.50 -12.02
C PHE A 150 1.58 -4.74 -12.56
N LEU A 151 1.42 -5.81 -11.77
CA LEU A 151 0.75 -7.04 -12.23
C LEU A 151 -0.67 -6.76 -12.70
N ILE A 152 -1.43 -5.96 -11.95
CA ILE A 152 -2.80 -5.60 -12.31
C ILE A 152 -2.79 -4.72 -13.57
N ALA A 153 -1.89 -3.74 -13.67
CA ALA A 153 -1.80 -2.88 -14.85
C ALA A 153 -1.40 -3.66 -16.11
N ALA A 154 -0.44 -4.58 -16.00
CA ALA A 154 0.01 -5.43 -17.10
C ALA A 154 -1.10 -6.39 -17.55
N ALA A 155 -1.84 -6.98 -16.61
CA ALA A 155 -3.00 -7.81 -16.94
C ALA A 155 -4.09 -6.99 -17.64
N VAL A 156 -4.49 -5.84 -17.10
CA VAL A 156 -5.53 -5.00 -17.68
C VAL A 156 -5.11 -4.46 -19.06
N GLY A 157 -3.89 -3.94 -19.19
CA GLY A 157 -3.37 -3.38 -20.44
C GLY A 157 -3.17 -4.46 -21.51
N GLY A 158 -2.54 -5.58 -21.16
CA GLY A 158 -2.29 -6.69 -22.09
C GLY A 158 -3.58 -7.36 -22.56
N ILE A 159 -4.51 -7.64 -21.65
CA ILE A 159 -5.84 -8.18 -21.99
C ILE A 159 -6.63 -7.16 -22.81
N GLY A 160 -6.60 -5.87 -22.43
CA GLY A 160 -7.28 -4.81 -23.15
C GLY A 160 -6.88 -4.70 -24.62
N ILE A 161 -5.57 -4.69 -24.89
CA ILE A 161 -5.03 -4.64 -26.26
C ILE A 161 -5.32 -5.93 -27.01
N PHE A 162 -5.22 -7.09 -26.35
CA PHE A 162 -5.56 -8.37 -26.95
C PHE A 162 -7.03 -8.39 -27.44
N PHE A 163 -7.97 -7.98 -26.60
CA PHE A 163 -9.38 -7.89 -26.97
C PHE A 163 -9.64 -6.78 -28.01
N GLY A 164 -8.94 -5.66 -27.92
CA GLY A 164 -9.00 -4.58 -28.91
C GLY A 164 -8.67 -5.03 -30.33
N VAL A 165 -7.51 -5.66 -30.50
CA VAL A 165 -7.04 -6.17 -31.81
C VAL A 165 -7.91 -7.35 -32.28
N ARG A 166 -8.31 -8.25 -31.38
CA ARG A 166 -9.10 -9.43 -31.73
C ARG A 166 -10.52 -9.09 -32.19
N PHE A 167 -11.17 -8.10 -31.58
CA PHE A 167 -12.58 -7.76 -31.84
C PHE A 167 -12.78 -6.48 -32.68
N GLY A 168 -11.76 -5.63 -32.76
CA GLY A 168 -11.79 -4.33 -33.43
C GLY A 168 -12.00 -4.37 -34.95
N ALA A 169 -12.17 -5.54 -35.59
CA ALA A 169 -12.36 -5.62 -37.03
C ALA A 169 -13.49 -6.58 -37.45
N THR A 170 -14.44 -6.83 -36.54
CA THR A 170 -15.77 -7.38 -36.84
C THR A 170 -16.79 -6.22 -36.87
N ASP A 171 -18.07 -6.44 -37.20
CA ASP A 171 -19.13 -5.40 -37.13
C ASP A 171 -19.24 -4.64 -35.78
N GLY A 172 -18.48 -5.07 -34.77
CA GLY A 172 -18.26 -4.39 -33.49
C GLY A 172 -16.91 -3.69 -33.35
N GLU A 173 -16.29 -3.17 -34.42
CA GLU A 173 -15.02 -2.43 -34.41
C GLU A 173 -14.97 -1.35 -33.31
N THR A 174 -16.07 -0.62 -33.17
CA THR A 174 -16.25 0.40 -32.13
C THR A 174 -16.18 -0.21 -30.72
N VAL A 175 -16.73 -1.40 -30.52
CA VAL A 175 -16.73 -2.10 -29.22
C VAL A 175 -15.32 -2.55 -28.86
N GLY A 176 -14.56 -3.10 -29.81
CA GLY A 176 -13.15 -3.48 -29.60
C GLY A 176 -12.29 -2.28 -29.22
N LEU A 177 -12.44 -1.17 -29.95
CA LEU A 177 -11.70 0.07 -29.69
C LEU A 177 -12.07 0.71 -28.34
N ILE A 178 -13.36 0.72 -27.97
CA ILE A 178 -13.81 1.21 -26.65
C ILE A 178 -13.22 0.35 -25.53
N VAL A 179 -13.23 -0.98 -25.65
CA VAL A 179 -12.66 -1.88 -24.63
C VAL A 179 -11.16 -1.65 -24.47
N ALA A 180 -10.42 -1.51 -25.58
CA ALA A 180 -9.00 -1.22 -25.55
C ALA A 180 -8.70 0.15 -24.92
N ALA A 181 -9.46 1.18 -25.28
CA ALA A 181 -9.30 2.53 -24.73
C ALA A 181 -9.59 2.57 -23.21
N VAL A 182 -10.69 1.94 -22.76
CA VAL A 182 -11.04 1.84 -21.35
C VAL A 182 -9.96 1.07 -20.57
N ALA A 183 -9.50 -0.06 -21.10
CA ALA A 183 -8.45 -0.83 -20.47
C ALA A 183 -7.12 -0.06 -20.39
N ALA A 184 -6.75 0.69 -21.44
CA ALA A 184 -5.57 1.55 -21.43
C ALA A 184 -5.67 2.65 -20.36
N VAL A 185 -6.83 3.30 -20.23
CA VAL A 185 -7.08 4.32 -19.19
C VAL A 185 -6.98 3.69 -17.80
N ILE A 186 -7.60 2.52 -17.57
CA ILE A 186 -7.53 1.84 -16.27
C ILE A 186 -6.08 1.42 -15.96
N ALA A 187 -5.35 0.85 -16.92
CA ALA A 187 -3.95 0.48 -16.74
C ALA A 187 -3.09 1.71 -16.39
N LEU A 188 -3.30 2.85 -17.05
CA LEU A 188 -2.64 4.12 -16.72
C LEU A 188 -2.98 4.61 -15.32
N LEU A 189 -4.25 4.55 -14.91
CA LEU A 189 -4.67 4.92 -13.55
C LEU A 189 -4.06 4.00 -12.48
N ILE A 190 -3.93 2.70 -12.78
CA ILE A 190 -3.26 1.75 -11.88
C ILE A 190 -1.77 2.06 -11.80
N VAL A 191 -1.07 2.27 -12.92
CA VAL A 191 0.35 2.66 -12.92
C VAL A 191 0.55 3.98 -12.17
N PHE A 192 -0.36 4.94 -12.33
CA PHE A 192 -0.33 6.21 -11.62
C PHE A 192 -0.54 6.06 -10.11
N SER A 193 -1.50 5.24 -9.68
CA SER A 193 -1.78 5.00 -8.26
C SER A 193 -0.73 4.10 -7.58
N ALA A 194 -0.13 3.18 -8.34
CA ALA A 194 0.95 2.29 -7.92
C ALA A 194 2.34 2.92 -8.03
N ARG A 195 2.43 4.25 -8.26
CA ARG A 195 3.71 4.96 -8.29
C ARG A 195 4.52 4.65 -7.03
N PRO A 196 5.84 4.44 -7.17
CA PRO A 196 6.71 4.24 -6.03
C PRO A 196 6.61 5.46 -5.11
N LYS A 197 6.03 5.29 -3.92
CA LYS A 197 5.84 6.36 -2.93
C LYS A 197 7.17 6.84 -2.33
N GLY A 198 8.25 6.15 -2.66
CA GLY A 198 9.59 6.39 -2.14
C GLY A 198 9.79 5.74 -0.79
N SER A 199 10.96 6.04 -0.25
CA SER A 199 11.32 5.74 1.12
C SER A 199 10.77 6.81 2.06
N THR A 200 10.34 6.37 3.24
CA THR A 200 10.05 7.27 4.35
C THR A 200 11.20 7.21 5.32
N LEU A 201 11.68 8.37 5.74
CA LEU A 201 12.76 8.50 6.68
C LEU A 201 12.29 9.31 7.89
N VAL A 202 12.65 8.83 9.07
CA VAL A 202 12.30 9.47 10.34
C VAL A 202 13.59 9.65 11.13
N TRP A 203 13.83 10.89 11.54
CA TRP A 203 14.95 11.26 12.41
C TRP A 203 14.44 11.83 13.70
N ALA A 204 14.99 11.35 14.80
CA ALA A 204 14.70 11.91 16.10
C ALA A 204 15.82 12.88 16.48
N TYR A 205 15.44 14.12 16.78
CA TYR A 205 16.31 15.16 17.31
C TYR A 205 15.92 15.47 18.76
N GLU A 206 16.68 16.35 19.40
CA GLU A 206 16.32 16.83 20.73
C GLU A 206 14.95 17.53 20.76
N PRO A 207 14.65 18.55 19.91
CA PRO A 207 13.39 19.30 19.95
C PRO A 207 12.18 18.57 19.32
N GLY A 208 12.40 17.57 18.47
CA GLY A 208 11.31 16.90 17.76
C GLY A 208 11.79 15.74 16.90
N ALA A 209 10.98 15.38 15.91
CA ALA A 209 11.39 14.49 14.83
C ALA A 209 11.20 15.15 13.47
N ARG A 210 12.14 14.89 12.56
CA ARG A 210 12.00 15.23 11.15
C ARG A 210 11.50 14.01 10.41
N ILE A 211 10.38 14.18 9.73
CA ILE A 211 9.80 13.15 8.87
C ILE A 211 9.98 13.58 7.43
N VAL A 212 10.57 12.69 6.65
CA VAL A 212 10.81 12.90 5.23
C VAL A 212 9.98 11.87 4.47
N THR A 213 8.96 12.34 3.79
CA THR A 213 8.08 11.51 2.95
C THR A 213 7.91 12.15 1.59
N ARG A 214 7.96 11.35 0.51
CA ARG A 214 7.68 11.83 -0.85
C ARG A 214 8.45 13.09 -1.25
N SER A 215 9.70 13.24 -0.78
CA SER A 215 10.55 14.41 -1.03
C SER A 215 10.13 15.70 -0.32
N THR A 216 9.22 15.63 0.65
CA THR A 216 8.89 16.72 1.58
C THR A 216 9.49 16.40 2.94
N SER A 217 10.24 17.34 3.51
CA SER A 217 10.71 17.30 4.90
C SER A 217 9.77 18.11 5.78
N GLN A 218 9.33 17.53 6.89
CA GLN A 218 8.56 18.23 7.91
C GLN A 218 9.21 18.00 9.27
N ASP A 219 9.51 19.09 9.96
CA ASP A 219 9.92 19.08 11.35
C ASP A 219 8.67 19.12 12.23
N ILE A 220 8.58 18.16 13.15
CA ILE A 220 7.42 17.97 14.01
C ILE A 220 7.92 17.96 15.46
N PRO A 221 7.44 18.86 16.32
CA PRO A 221 7.82 18.86 17.73
C PRO A 221 7.29 17.61 18.44
N TRP A 222 7.95 17.20 19.52
CA TRP A 222 7.51 16.03 20.30
C TRP A 222 6.07 16.12 20.82
N SER A 223 5.60 17.34 21.09
CA SER A 223 4.23 17.62 21.54
C SER A 223 3.17 17.27 20.49
N ASP A 224 3.51 17.36 19.21
CA ASP A 224 2.56 17.09 18.12
C ASP A 224 2.65 15.67 17.59
N LEU A 225 3.72 14.93 17.93
CA LEU A 225 3.94 13.55 17.52
C LEU A 225 3.03 12.58 18.27
N GLN A 226 2.51 11.62 17.53
CA GLN A 226 1.64 10.57 18.02
C GLN A 226 2.09 9.23 17.44
N TYR A 227 2.01 8.17 18.23
CA TYR A 227 2.16 6.82 17.70
C TYR A 227 0.85 6.05 17.78
N PHE A 228 0.71 5.11 16.85
CA PHE A 228 -0.45 4.26 16.66
C PHE A 228 0.03 2.82 16.62
N ILE A 229 -0.54 2.00 17.50
CA ILE A 229 -0.25 0.56 17.57
C ILE A 229 -1.59 -0.16 17.50
N SER A 230 -1.70 -1.09 16.55
CA SER A 230 -2.86 -1.95 16.45
C SER A 230 -2.78 -3.06 17.51
N PRO A 231 -3.83 -3.31 18.31
CA PRO A 231 -3.80 -4.36 19.32
C PRO A 231 -3.66 -5.73 18.65
N GLY A 232 -2.76 -6.57 19.17
CA GLY A 232 -2.52 -7.91 18.65
C GLY A 232 -1.74 -7.97 17.33
N ASN A 233 -1.22 -6.84 16.84
CA ASN A 233 -0.28 -6.83 15.72
C ASN A 233 0.85 -5.81 15.92
N ASP A 234 1.95 -6.28 16.52
CA ASP A 234 3.18 -5.50 16.71
C ASP A 234 3.90 -5.16 15.41
N SER A 235 3.46 -5.71 14.26
CA SER A 235 4.04 -5.37 12.95
C SER A 235 3.53 -4.03 12.42
N PHE A 236 2.51 -3.43 13.05
CA PHE A 236 1.88 -2.19 12.57
C PHE A 236 2.18 -1.03 13.52
N MET A 237 3.43 -0.57 13.46
CA MET A 237 3.93 0.57 14.20
C MET A 237 3.88 1.80 13.30
N GLN A 238 3.03 2.77 13.65
CA GLN A 238 2.87 3.97 12.86
C GLN A 238 3.07 5.23 13.69
N LEU A 239 3.68 6.23 13.07
CA LEU A 239 3.80 7.59 13.58
C LEU A 239 2.85 8.49 12.80
N GLY A 240 2.12 9.36 13.49
CA GLY A 240 1.39 10.47 12.90
C GLY A 240 1.60 11.72 13.73
N TRP A 241 0.95 12.80 13.34
CA TRP A 241 1.07 14.07 14.03
C TRP A 241 -0.20 14.89 13.96
N LYS A 242 -0.36 15.78 14.95
CA LYS A 242 -1.55 16.64 15.10
C LYS A 242 -1.80 17.45 13.82
N GLY A 243 -3.06 17.50 13.39
CA GLY A 243 -3.48 18.21 12.19
C GLY A 243 -3.19 17.48 10.87
N SER A 244 -2.49 16.35 10.89
CA SER A 244 -2.21 15.54 9.69
C SER A 244 -3.05 14.27 9.63
N LYS A 245 -3.52 13.94 8.42
CA LYS A 245 -4.10 12.63 8.12
C LYS A 245 -3.05 11.62 7.68
N HIS A 246 -1.79 12.03 7.59
CA HIS A 246 -0.69 11.16 7.18
C HIS A 246 -0.13 10.40 8.37
N GLN A 247 0.07 9.11 8.15
CA GLN A 247 0.73 8.21 9.08
C GLN A 247 1.88 7.53 8.33
N VAL A 248 2.98 7.34 9.05
CA VAL A 248 4.23 6.77 8.57
C VAL A 248 4.44 5.46 9.29
N SER A 249 4.58 4.38 8.54
CA SER A 249 4.99 3.09 9.12
C SER A 249 6.48 3.09 9.38
N VAL A 250 6.88 2.60 10.56
CA VAL A 250 8.27 2.49 10.99
C VAL A 250 8.57 1.01 11.22
N ASP A 251 9.49 0.46 10.44
CA ASP A 251 9.78 -0.99 10.48
C ASP A 251 10.81 -1.34 11.58
N ASP A 252 11.61 -0.36 12.02
CA ASP A 252 12.62 -0.53 13.07
C ASP A 252 11.98 -0.47 14.47
N LYS A 253 11.89 -1.65 15.10
CA LYS A 253 11.28 -1.84 16.43
C LYS A 253 12.01 -1.09 17.53
N ASP A 254 13.34 -1.08 17.50
CA ASP A 254 14.16 -0.50 18.59
C ASP A 254 14.15 1.02 18.50
N PHE A 255 14.23 1.56 17.28
CA PHE A 255 14.00 2.98 17.03
C PHE A 255 12.59 3.39 17.46
N PHE A 256 11.57 2.62 17.07
CA PHE A 256 10.19 2.92 17.42
C PHE A 256 9.96 2.86 18.94
N ALA A 257 10.56 1.90 19.65
CA ALA A 257 10.51 1.84 21.11
C ALA A 257 11.12 3.10 21.76
N THR A 258 12.26 3.57 21.24
CA THR A 258 12.91 4.79 21.73
C THR A 258 12.05 6.03 21.48
N MET A 259 11.51 6.17 20.26
CA MET A 259 10.56 7.22 19.89
C MET A 259 9.34 7.21 20.81
N ARG A 260 8.74 6.03 21.02
CA ARG A 260 7.57 5.82 21.86
C ARG A 260 7.81 6.27 23.29
N THR A 261 8.96 5.96 23.88
CA THR A 261 9.33 6.44 25.23
C THR A 261 9.36 7.96 25.27
N LYS A 262 9.96 8.61 24.26
CA LYS A 262 10.05 10.07 24.21
C LYS A 262 8.67 10.72 24.01
N ILE A 263 7.87 10.22 23.07
CA ILE A 263 6.47 10.67 22.85
C ILE A 263 5.63 10.47 24.11
N ASN A 264 5.72 9.30 24.77
CA ASN A 264 4.99 9.03 26.00
C ASN A 264 5.37 10.03 27.10
N SER A 265 6.66 10.33 27.26
CA SER A 265 7.13 11.29 28.27
C SER A 265 6.60 12.70 28.04
N THR A 266 6.56 13.16 26.79
CA THR A 266 6.03 14.48 26.42
C THR A 266 4.50 14.55 26.58
N ALA A 267 3.79 13.53 26.10
CA ALA A 267 2.34 13.44 26.25
C ALA A 267 1.93 13.36 27.74
N MET A 268 2.72 12.69 28.57
CA MET A 268 2.46 12.63 30.00
C MET A 268 2.66 13.98 30.69
N ALA A 269 3.69 14.74 30.31
CA ALA A 269 3.88 16.10 30.80
C ALA A 269 2.70 17.00 30.42
N GLU A 270 2.16 16.88 29.19
CA GLU A 270 0.97 17.62 28.76
C GLU A 270 -0.26 17.26 29.59
N VAL A 271 -0.49 15.97 29.86
CA VAL A 271 -1.59 15.53 30.74
C VAL A 271 -1.43 16.09 32.15
N GLN A 272 -0.23 16.04 32.72
CA GLN A 272 0.05 16.55 34.07
C GLN A 272 -0.17 18.07 34.17
N GLN A 273 0.11 18.82 33.09
CA GLN A 273 -0.15 20.25 33.02
C GLN A 273 -1.63 20.59 32.78
N ALA A 274 -2.34 19.77 32.00
CA ALA A 274 -3.74 19.99 31.64
C ALA A 274 -4.74 19.52 32.72
N ALA A 275 -4.42 18.44 33.44
CA ALA A 275 -5.31 17.81 34.41
C ALA A 275 -5.78 18.75 35.55
N PRO A 276 -4.92 19.59 36.18
CA PRO A 276 -5.34 20.50 37.25
C PRO A 276 -6.39 21.53 36.79
N ASN A 277 -6.34 21.91 35.53
CA ASN A 277 -7.19 22.95 34.95
C ASN A 277 -8.43 22.37 34.24
N GLY A 278 -8.60 21.03 34.24
CA GLY A 278 -9.64 20.36 33.47
C GLY A 278 -9.54 20.58 31.96
N ALA A 279 -8.39 21.00 31.45
CA ALA A 279 -8.19 21.29 30.04
C ALA A 279 -8.26 20.01 29.20
N PRO A 280 -8.82 20.06 27.98
CA PRO A 280 -8.99 18.88 27.14
C PRO A 280 -7.65 18.39 26.58
N VAL A 281 -7.35 17.10 26.76
CA VAL A 281 -6.20 16.41 26.17
C VAL A 281 -6.69 15.39 25.15
N SER A 282 -6.18 15.46 23.92
CA SER A 282 -6.62 14.62 22.80
C SER A 282 -5.65 13.48 22.51
N PHE A 283 -6.20 12.27 22.42
CA PHE A 283 -5.58 11.02 22.03
C PHE A 283 -6.17 10.52 20.70
N GLY A 284 -6.30 11.43 19.74
CA GLY A 284 -6.92 11.16 18.44
C GLY A 284 -8.45 11.15 18.54
N ALA A 285 -9.08 9.98 18.41
CA ALA A 285 -10.54 9.86 18.50
C ALA A 285 -11.09 9.95 19.94
N VAL A 286 -10.20 9.97 20.94
CA VAL A 286 -10.54 10.04 22.36
C VAL A 286 -10.03 11.35 22.94
N THR A 287 -10.85 12.07 23.69
CA THR A 287 -10.45 13.30 24.38
C THR A 287 -10.81 13.18 25.85
N LEU A 288 -9.86 13.47 26.73
CA LEU A 288 -10.04 13.55 28.18
C LEU A 288 -10.22 15.01 28.58
N ALA A 289 -11.28 15.33 29.32
CA ALA A 289 -11.50 16.68 29.85
C ALA A 289 -12.11 16.59 31.27
N GLY A 290 -11.28 16.82 32.28
CA GLY A 290 -11.68 16.63 33.68
C GLY A 290 -12.19 15.21 33.92
N ARG A 291 -13.45 15.05 34.33
CA ARG A 291 -14.11 13.75 34.54
C ARG A 291 -14.79 13.18 33.28
N THR A 292 -14.81 13.92 32.19
CA THR A 292 -15.50 13.50 30.96
C THR A 292 -14.52 12.88 29.97
N ILE A 293 -14.89 11.73 29.42
CA ILE A 293 -14.18 11.06 28.34
C ILE A 293 -15.05 11.12 27.09
N THR A 294 -14.57 11.78 26.06
CA THR A 294 -15.26 11.89 24.77
C THR A 294 -14.67 10.90 23.79
N PHE A 295 -15.52 9.99 23.30
CA PHE A 295 -15.23 9.03 22.23
C PHE A 295 -15.93 9.49 20.94
N GLY A 296 -15.20 10.18 20.06
CA GLY A 296 -15.76 10.79 18.86
C GLY A 296 -16.86 11.80 19.17
N LYS A 297 -18.13 11.42 18.94
CA LYS A 297 -19.31 12.27 19.22
C LYS A 297 -20.00 11.98 20.56
N LYS A 298 -19.58 10.94 21.29
CA LYS A 298 -20.20 10.52 22.55
C LYS A 298 -19.32 10.90 23.72
N SER A 299 -19.85 11.64 24.67
CA SER A 299 -19.19 11.96 25.94
C SER A 299 -19.76 11.09 27.05
N LEU A 300 -18.88 10.50 27.85
CA LEU A 300 -19.22 9.65 28.99
C LEU A 300 -18.53 10.19 30.24
N ASP A 301 -19.19 10.06 31.39
CA ASP A 301 -18.57 10.36 32.67
C ASP A 301 -17.63 9.20 33.06
N ALA A 302 -16.35 9.49 33.26
CA ALA A 302 -15.32 8.49 33.54
C ALA A 302 -15.64 7.53 34.72
N PRO A 303 -16.20 8.00 35.86
CA PRO A 303 -16.61 7.14 36.98
C PRO A 303 -17.67 6.10 36.62
N SER A 304 -18.48 6.33 35.58
CA SER A 304 -19.49 5.37 35.13
C SER A 304 -18.89 4.17 34.39
N LEU A 305 -17.63 4.29 33.97
CA LEU A 305 -16.90 3.28 33.22
C LEU A 305 -16.20 2.30 34.16
N ALA A 306 -16.10 1.05 33.73
CA ALA A 306 -15.41 0.00 34.48
C ALA A 306 -14.20 -0.55 33.73
N ALA A 307 -14.35 -0.82 32.43
CA ALA A 307 -13.29 -1.47 31.67
C ALA A 307 -13.28 -1.06 30.19
N ILE A 308 -12.10 -1.09 29.60
CA ILE A 308 -11.90 -1.06 28.15
C ILE A 308 -11.31 -2.41 27.76
N ASN A 309 -11.99 -3.11 26.84
CA ASN A 309 -11.56 -4.41 26.34
C ASN A 309 -11.20 -4.32 24.86
N ALA A 310 -10.08 -4.91 24.47
CA ALA A 310 -9.77 -5.14 23.06
C ALA A 310 -10.45 -6.44 22.61
N VAL A 311 -11.34 -6.35 21.61
CA VAL A 311 -12.09 -7.50 21.09
C VAL A 311 -11.74 -7.70 19.62
N LYS A 312 -11.29 -8.91 19.27
CA LYS A 312 -11.02 -9.29 17.88
C LYS A 312 -12.32 -9.68 17.19
N THR A 313 -12.68 -8.98 16.13
CA THR A 313 -13.83 -9.23 15.26
C THR A 313 -13.36 -9.70 13.87
N LYS A 314 -14.30 -10.06 12.99
CA LYS A 314 -13.99 -10.40 11.59
C LYS A 314 -13.42 -9.22 10.80
N GLU A 315 -13.72 -8.00 11.24
CA GLU A 315 -13.34 -6.74 10.58
C GLU A 315 -12.03 -6.15 11.14
N GLY A 316 -11.50 -6.69 12.24
CA GLY A 316 -10.27 -6.21 12.86
C GLY A 316 -10.31 -6.31 14.38
N VAL A 317 -9.53 -5.49 15.07
CA VAL A 317 -9.65 -5.33 16.53
C VAL A 317 -10.41 -4.05 16.82
N GLU A 318 -11.26 -4.09 17.86
CA GLU A 318 -12.11 -3.00 18.30
C GLU A 318 -11.97 -2.81 19.81
N TYR A 319 -12.09 -1.56 20.28
CA TYR A 319 -12.15 -1.30 21.73
C TYR A 319 -13.61 -1.18 22.16
N GLN A 320 -14.00 -2.01 23.13
CA GLN A 320 -15.31 -1.95 23.78
C GLN A 320 -15.15 -1.33 25.17
N VAL A 321 -15.79 -0.17 25.35
CA VAL A 321 -15.86 0.53 26.63
C VAL A 321 -17.09 0.01 27.36
N ARG A 322 -16.90 -0.55 28.56
CA ARG A 322 -17.95 -1.10 29.41
C ARG A 322 -18.21 -0.20 30.60
N ASP A 323 -19.48 -0.05 30.93
CA ASP A 323 -19.92 0.57 32.18
C ASP A 323 -19.76 -0.39 33.37
N ARG A 324 -20.00 0.12 34.58
CA ARG A 324 -19.99 -0.69 35.82
C ARG A 324 -21.09 -1.75 35.91
N ALA A 325 -22.13 -1.66 35.08
CA ALA A 325 -23.13 -2.72 34.96
C ALA A 325 -22.69 -3.84 34.00
N GLY A 326 -21.50 -3.72 33.39
CA GLY A 326 -20.94 -4.68 32.45
C GLY A 326 -21.49 -4.53 31.01
N LYS A 327 -22.31 -3.51 30.74
CA LYS A 327 -22.87 -3.23 29.42
C LYS A 327 -21.90 -2.40 28.59
N THR A 328 -21.83 -2.68 27.29
CA THR A 328 -21.02 -1.90 26.35
C THR A 328 -21.65 -0.52 26.15
N ALA A 329 -20.99 0.52 26.65
CA ALA A 329 -21.40 1.91 26.50
C ALA A 329 -21.02 2.46 25.11
N VAL A 330 -19.80 2.17 24.66
CA VAL A 330 -19.25 2.63 23.37
C VAL A 330 -18.36 1.56 22.75
N THR A 331 -18.36 1.50 21.42
CA THR A 331 -17.41 0.71 20.63
C THR A 331 -16.64 1.65 19.70
N ILE A 332 -15.32 1.52 19.68
CA ILE A 332 -14.42 2.34 18.87
C ILE A 332 -13.90 1.51 17.69
N ARG A 333 -14.20 1.96 16.47
CA ARG A 333 -13.75 1.34 15.20
C ARG A 333 -13.13 2.41 14.28
N PRO A 334 -11.93 2.18 13.71
CA PRO A 334 -10.96 1.11 14.03
C PRO A 334 -10.28 1.33 15.40
N ALA A 335 -9.71 0.28 16.01
CA ALA A 335 -8.98 0.35 17.29
C ALA A 335 -7.61 1.02 17.19
N VAL A 336 -7.54 2.17 16.51
CA VAL A 336 -6.31 2.95 16.35
C VAL A 336 -6.39 4.16 17.27
N LEU A 337 -5.79 4.03 18.45
CA LEU A 337 -5.71 5.09 19.46
C LEU A 337 -4.32 5.72 19.45
N ALA A 338 -4.26 7.05 19.45
CA ALA A 338 -2.99 7.77 19.56
C ALA A 338 -2.46 7.63 20.99
N ASN A 339 -1.16 7.40 21.13
CA ASN A 339 -0.46 7.36 22.42
C ASN A 339 -1.16 6.46 23.46
N SER A 340 -1.62 5.29 23.00
CA SER A 340 -2.48 4.38 23.78
C SER A 340 -1.96 4.04 25.17
N ASP A 341 -0.64 3.96 25.39
CA ASP A 341 -0.10 3.69 26.72
C ASP A 341 -0.40 4.80 27.72
N VAL A 342 -0.24 6.05 27.29
CA VAL A 342 -0.48 7.23 28.12
C VAL A 342 -1.96 7.32 28.44
N LEU A 343 -2.81 7.14 27.42
CA LEU A 343 -4.25 7.09 27.61
C LEU A 343 -4.64 6.01 28.64
N PHE A 344 -4.16 4.78 28.47
CA PHE A 344 -4.50 3.68 29.37
C PHE A 344 -3.94 3.85 30.78
N HIS A 345 -2.72 4.37 30.90
CA HIS A 345 -2.13 4.71 32.20
C HIS A 345 -2.98 5.76 32.93
N VAL A 346 -3.35 6.85 32.25
CA VAL A 346 -4.19 7.92 32.82
C VAL A 346 -5.57 7.38 33.21
N LEU A 347 -6.20 6.56 32.36
CA LEU A 347 -7.51 5.98 32.66
C LEU A 347 -7.48 5.04 33.87
N HIS A 348 -6.39 4.28 34.01
CA HIS A 348 -6.21 3.38 35.14
C HIS A 348 -5.94 4.15 36.44
N GLU A 349 -4.95 5.04 36.44
CA GLU A 349 -4.50 5.78 37.63
C GLU A 349 -5.56 6.78 38.14
N GLN A 350 -6.19 7.54 37.23
CA GLN A 350 -7.10 8.62 37.63
C GLN A 350 -8.54 8.14 37.89
N PHE A 351 -8.99 7.09 37.19
CA PHE A 351 -10.39 6.67 37.21
C PHE A 351 -10.60 5.21 37.64
N GLY A 352 -9.52 4.44 37.86
CA GLY A 352 -9.61 3.03 38.22
C GLY A 352 -10.20 2.13 37.13
N ILE A 353 -10.14 2.58 35.86
CA ILE A 353 -10.68 1.81 34.73
C ILE A 353 -9.73 0.66 34.41
N VAL A 354 -10.27 -0.55 34.29
CA VAL A 354 -9.51 -1.73 33.85
C VAL A 354 -9.21 -1.59 32.36
N VAL A 355 -7.93 -1.57 32.00
CA VAL A 355 -7.46 -1.38 30.63
C VAL A 355 -6.86 -2.67 30.07
N PRO A 356 -6.82 -2.86 28.74
CA PRO A 356 -6.23 -4.06 28.15
C PRO A 356 -4.73 -4.09 28.48
N THR A 357 -4.28 -5.17 29.12
CA THR A 357 -2.84 -5.47 29.21
C THR A 357 -2.37 -5.92 27.84
N ARG A 358 -1.22 -5.39 27.40
CA ARG A 358 -0.59 -5.78 26.14
C ARG A 358 -0.05 -7.20 26.20
#